data_AF-A0A161IRS0-F1
#
_entry.id   AF-A0A161IRS0-F1
#
_cell.length_a   1.000
_cell.length_b   1.000
_cell.length_c   1.000
_cell.angle_alpha   90.00
_cell.angle_beta   90.00
_cell.angle_gamma   90.00
#
_symmetry.space_group_name_H-M   'P 1'
#
loop_
_entity.id
_entity.type
_entity.pdbx_description
1 polymer ?
#
loop_
_entity_poly.entity_id
_entity_poly.type
_entity_poly.pdbx_seq_one_letter_code
_entity_poly.pdbx_strand_id
1 'polypeptide(L)'
;MYAETTPSNKSSNGKTALCGGKGHDSSGGGTSPQYLKEFVEKTLLNNGSKNWPTSDGTGSSSNDNATKVATDLTKLIPEEKTIVAGLLAKTIEGGEVVEIRAVSSTSVMVNACYDLLSEGLGVVPYACVGLGGIKDA
;
A
#
# COMPACT_ATOMS: atom_id res chain seq x y z
N MET A 1 -8.05 -7.93 -25.81
CA MET A 1 -9.14 -7.20 -25.15
C MET A 1 -9.10 -7.45 -23.65
N TYR A 2 -8.95 -6.42 -22.83
CA TYR A 2 -9.09 -6.56 -21.39
C TYR A 2 -10.51 -6.95 -21.00
N ALA A 3 -10.63 -7.83 -20.01
CA ALA A 3 -11.87 -8.37 -19.50
C ALA A 3 -11.72 -8.81 -18.05
N GLU A 4 -12.85 -9.03 -17.37
CA GLU A 4 -12.88 -9.46 -15.98
C GLU A 4 -12.17 -10.80 -15.74
N THR A 5 -12.22 -11.72 -16.70
CA THR A 5 -11.64 -13.06 -16.57
C THR A 5 -11.00 -13.49 -17.88
N THR A 6 -9.90 -14.23 -17.78
CA THR A 6 -9.23 -14.82 -18.93
C THR A 6 -9.93 -16.14 -19.32
N PRO A 7 -10.51 -16.25 -20.53
CA PRO A 7 -11.21 -17.46 -20.96
C PRO A 7 -10.23 -18.61 -21.24
N SER A 8 -10.73 -19.84 -21.12
CA SER A 8 -9.93 -21.05 -21.37
C SER A 8 -9.49 -21.23 -22.82
N ASN A 9 -10.31 -20.78 -23.77
CA ASN A 9 -9.95 -20.76 -25.18
C ASN A 9 -9.52 -19.35 -25.60
N LYS A 10 -8.23 -19.02 -25.39
CA LYS A 10 -7.66 -17.73 -25.82
C LYS A 10 -7.60 -17.57 -27.35
N SER A 11 -7.56 -18.68 -28.09
CA SER A 11 -7.44 -18.68 -29.55
C SER A 11 -8.72 -18.16 -30.23
N SER A 12 -9.89 -18.52 -29.69
CA SER A 12 -11.18 -17.99 -30.17
C SER A 12 -11.63 -16.74 -29.42
N ASN A 13 -11.22 -16.57 -28.15
CA ASN A 13 -11.56 -15.42 -27.32
C ASN A 13 -10.29 -14.69 -26.89
N GLY A 14 -9.92 -13.66 -27.64
CA GLY A 14 -8.77 -12.78 -27.36
C GLY A 14 -8.96 -11.85 -26.15
N LYS A 15 -9.69 -12.31 -25.14
CA LYS A 15 -9.91 -11.62 -23.88
C LYS A 15 -8.83 -11.99 -22.87
N THR A 16 -8.46 -11.06 -21.99
CA THR A 16 -7.43 -11.29 -20.98
C THR A 16 -7.68 -10.45 -19.73
N ALA A 17 -7.46 -11.04 -18.56
CA ALA A 17 -7.38 -10.33 -17.28
C ALA A 17 -5.91 -10.07 -16.85
N LEU A 18 -4.94 -10.49 -17.66
CA LEU A 18 -3.51 -10.27 -17.43
C LEU A 18 -3.07 -8.94 -18.05
N CYS A 19 -2.43 -8.07 -17.27
CA CYS A 19 -1.77 -6.84 -17.69
C CYS A 19 -0.68 -7.13 -18.73
N GLY A 20 -0.73 -6.44 -19.87
CA GLY A 20 0.14 -6.71 -21.00
C GLY A 20 -0.16 -8.03 -21.73
N GLY A 21 -1.28 -8.69 -21.41
CA GLY A 21 -1.70 -9.91 -22.10
C GLY A 21 -2.05 -9.66 -23.56
N LYS A 22 -1.57 -10.53 -24.46
CA LYS A 22 -1.92 -10.48 -25.88
C LYS A 22 -3.33 -11.01 -26.12
N GLY A 23 -4.06 -10.31 -27.00
CA GLY A 23 -5.34 -10.77 -27.54
C GLY A 23 -5.16 -11.85 -28.59
N HIS A 24 -6.25 -12.20 -29.29
CA HIS A 24 -6.21 -13.16 -30.39
C HIS A 24 -5.66 -12.49 -31.66
N ASP A 25 -4.81 -13.20 -32.41
CA ASP A 25 -4.17 -12.70 -33.65
C ASP A 25 -5.06 -12.84 -34.90
N SER A 26 -6.24 -13.46 -34.78
CA SER A 26 -7.20 -13.57 -35.88
C SER A 26 -7.87 -12.23 -36.19
N SER A 27 -8.23 -12.00 -37.45
CA SER A 27 -8.79 -10.78 -38.09
C SER A 27 -10.14 -10.24 -37.55
N GLY A 28 -10.42 -10.41 -36.25
CA GLY A 28 -11.62 -9.91 -35.56
C GLY A 28 -11.35 -9.33 -34.16
N GLY A 29 -10.08 -9.19 -33.76
CA GLY A 29 -9.70 -8.58 -32.49
C GLY A 29 -9.88 -7.07 -32.64
N GLY A 30 -10.65 -6.44 -31.75
CA GLY A 30 -11.04 -5.04 -31.96
C GLY A 30 -9.84 -4.13 -32.23
N THR A 31 -10.07 -3.24 -33.17
CA THR A 31 -9.09 -2.58 -34.03
C THR A 31 -8.22 -1.54 -33.35
N SER A 32 -8.34 -1.38 -32.03
CA SER A 32 -7.72 -0.30 -31.27
C SER A 32 -6.77 -0.87 -30.21
N PRO A 33 -5.54 -0.33 -30.11
CA PRO A 33 -4.64 -0.66 -29.02
C PRO A 33 -5.32 -0.32 -27.69
N GLN A 34 -5.15 -1.21 -26.71
CA GLN A 34 -5.61 -0.98 -25.34
C GLN A 34 -4.43 -0.61 -24.46
N TYR A 35 -4.68 0.30 -23.53
CA TYR A 35 -3.70 0.86 -22.63
C TYR A 35 -4.05 0.49 -21.18
N LEU A 36 -3.30 1.07 -20.24
CA LEU A 36 -3.50 0.84 -18.81
C LEU A 36 -4.91 1.25 -18.35
N LYS A 37 -5.51 2.28 -18.97
CA LYS A 37 -6.88 2.73 -18.66
C LYS A 37 -7.89 1.61 -18.85
N GLU A 38 -7.84 0.90 -19.98
CA GLU A 38 -8.74 -0.21 -20.28
C GLU A 38 -8.52 -1.40 -19.35
N PHE A 39 -7.27 -1.63 -18.90
CA PHE A 39 -6.99 -2.61 -17.87
C PHE A 39 -7.65 -2.23 -16.54
N VAL A 40 -7.51 -0.98 -16.10
CA VAL A 40 -8.15 -0.49 -14.87
C VAL A 40 -9.66 -0.61 -14.97
N GLU A 41 -10.27 -0.15 -16.07
CA GLU A 41 -11.72 -0.11 -16.22
C GLU A 41 -12.37 -1.48 -16.41
N LYS A 42 -11.71 -2.41 -17.09
CA LYS A 42 -12.32 -3.70 -17.49
C LYS A 42 -11.84 -4.88 -16.66
N THR A 43 -10.71 -4.74 -15.99
CA THR A 43 -10.04 -5.84 -15.27
C THR A 43 -9.96 -5.56 -13.78
N LEU A 44 -9.57 -4.34 -13.38
CA LEU A 44 -9.46 -3.92 -11.97
C LEU A 44 -10.81 -3.46 -11.39
N LEU A 45 -11.79 -4.36 -11.40
CA LEU A 45 -13.12 -4.14 -10.83
C LEU A 45 -13.10 -4.16 -9.29
N ASN A 46 -14.24 -3.89 -8.66
CA ASN A 46 -14.40 -3.93 -7.20
C ASN A 46 -13.38 -3.05 -6.46
N ASN A 47 -13.33 -1.77 -6.81
CA ASN A 47 -12.36 -0.80 -6.28
C ASN A 47 -10.90 -1.27 -6.43
N GLY A 48 -10.60 -1.96 -7.53
CA GLY A 48 -9.25 -2.45 -7.84
C GLY A 48 -8.86 -3.76 -7.17
N SER A 49 -9.74 -4.39 -6.38
CA SER A 49 -9.45 -5.69 -5.75
C SER A 49 -9.59 -6.87 -6.70
N LYS A 50 -10.44 -6.77 -7.73
CA LYS A 50 -10.57 -7.82 -8.74
C LYS A 50 -9.32 -7.83 -9.62
N ASN A 51 -8.77 -9.02 -9.87
CA ASN A 51 -7.57 -9.24 -10.68
C ASN A 51 -6.28 -8.58 -10.16
N TRP A 52 -6.26 -8.14 -8.90
CA TRP A 52 -5.07 -7.59 -8.25
C TRP A 52 -4.78 -8.33 -6.95
N PRO A 53 -3.53 -8.78 -6.68
CA PRO A 53 -2.35 -8.74 -7.55
C PRO A 53 -2.31 -9.86 -8.62
N THR A 54 -3.27 -10.78 -8.58
CA THR A 54 -3.31 -11.99 -9.41
C THR A 54 -4.49 -11.92 -10.38
N SER A 55 -4.25 -12.22 -11.66
CA SER A 55 -5.27 -12.31 -12.69
C SER A 55 -6.18 -13.52 -12.49
N ASP A 56 -7.41 -13.42 -12.96
CA ASP A 56 -8.40 -14.48 -12.87
C ASP A 56 -8.58 -15.20 -14.22
N GLY A 57 -8.87 -16.50 -14.14
CA GLY A 57 -9.10 -17.37 -15.29
C GLY A 57 -7.87 -18.15 -15.78
N THR A 58 -7.87 -18.51 -17.06
CA THR A 58 -6.94 -19.53 -17.57
C THR A 58 -5.52 -19.02 -17.77
N GLY A 59 -4.58 -19.75 -17.15
CA GLY A 59 -3.16 -19.41 -17.16
C GLY A 59 -2.79 -18.32 -16.14
N SER A 60 -3.65 -18.04 -15.17
CA SER A 60 -3.32 -17.21 -14.01
C SER A 60 -2.20 -17.85 -13.19
N SER A 61 -1.27 -17.04 -12.71
CA SER A 61 -0.29 -17.47 -11.72
C SER A 61 -0.20 -16.46 -10.59
N SER A 62 0.24 -16.92 -9.42
CA SER A 62 0.32 -16.09 -8.21
C SER A 62 1.08 -14.79 -8.49
N ASN A 63 0.43 -13.65 -8.23
CA ASN A 63 0.95 -12.29 -8.40
C ASN A 63 1.39 -11.95 -9.83
N ASP A 64 0.82 -12.59 -10.85
CA ASP A 64 1.19 -12.36 -12.25
C ASP A 64 1.01 -10.90 -12.71
N ASN A 65 -0.10 -10.25 -12.37
CA ASN A 65 -0.37 -8.85 -12.71
C ASN A 65 0.63 -7.91 -12.01
N ALA A 66 0.87 -8.11 -10.71
CA ALA A 66 1.88 -7.34 -9.99
C ALA A 66 3.28 -7.52 -10.60
N THR A 67 3.65 -8.75 -10.97
CA THR A 67 4.93 -9.05 -11.61
C THR A 67 5.06 -8.40 -12.98
N LYS A 68 4.00 -8.41 -13.79
CA LYS A 68 3.97 -7.77 -15.12
C LYS A 68 4.10 -6.26 -15.01
N VAL A 69 3.30 -5.63 -14.15
CA VAL A 69 3.39 -4.19 -13.91
C VAL A 69 4.79 -3.81 -13.43
N ALA A 70 5.34 -4.51 -12.43
CA ALA A 70 6.70 -4.24 -11.95
C ALA A 70 7.76 -4.39 -13.06
N THR A 71 7.67 -5.45 -13.86
CA THR A 71 8.58 -5.68 -14.99
C THR A 71 8.52 -4.54 -16.00
N ASP A 72 7.31 -4.10 -16.38
CA ASP A 72 7.14 -3.04 -17.37
C ASP A 72 7.65 -1.68 -16.82
N LEU A 73 7.42 -1.39 -15.54
CA LEU A 73 7.98 -0.22 -14.87
C LEU A 73 9.52 -0.20 -14.88
N THR A 74 10.17 -1.35 -14.69
CA THR A 74 11.65 -1.43 -14.73
C THR A 74 12.24 -1.19 -16.11
N LYS A 75 11.49 -1.50 -17.18
CA LYS A 75 11.92 -1.36 -18.58
C LYS A 75 11.78 0.06 -19.14
N LEU A 76 11.06 0.95 -18.45
CA LEU A 76 10.93 2.35 -18.83
C LEU A 76 12.28 3.06 -18.91
N ILE A 77 12.40 4.02 -19.84
CA ILE A 77 13.58 4.89 -19.93
C ILE A 77 13.60 5.88 -18.75
N PRO A 78 14.75 6.51 -18.41
CA PRO A 78 14.85 7.39 -17.24
C PRO A 78 13.80 8.52 -17.21
N GLU A 79 13.48 9.12 -18.35
CA GLU A 79 12.46 10.17 -18.45
C GLU A 79 11.05 9.64 -18.12
N GLU A 80 10.67 8.51 -18.70
CA GLU A 80 9.38 7.83 -18.42
C GLU A 80 9.29 7.38 -16.96
N LYS A 81 10.40 6.93 -16.37
CA LYS A 81 10.46 6.57 -14.94
C LYS A 81 10.17 7.77 -14.05
N THR A 82 10.74 8.93 -14.34
CA THR A 82 10.47 10.17 -13.57
C THR A 82 9.00 10.57 -13.67
N ILE A 83 8.38 10.44 -14.86
CA ILE A 83 6.96 10.75 -15.06
C ILE A 83 6.07 9.81 -14.24
N VAL A 84 6.31 8.49 -14.33
CA VAL A 84 5.51 7.51 -13.58
C VAL A 84 5.74 7.62 -12.08
N ALA A 85 6.96 7.89 -11.63
CA ALA A 85 7.24 8.16 -10.22
C ALA A 85 6.48 9.40 -9.70
N GLY A 86 6.40 10.48 -10.49
CA GLY A 86 5.60 11.65 -10.16
C GLY A 86 4.09 11.36 -10.09
N LEU A 87 3.56 10.55 -11.01
CA LEU A 87 2.17 10.10 -10.97
C LEU A 87 1.86 9.24 -9.73
N LEU A 88 2.77 8.34 -9.35
CA LEU A 88 2.65 7.53 -8.13
C LEU A 88 2.76 8.40 -6.87
N ALA A 89 3.69 9.35 -6.85
CA ALA A 89 3.85 10.32 -5.76
C ALA A 89 2.55 11.12 -5.55
N LYS A 90 1.92 11.59 -6.62
CA LYS A 90 0.64 12.30 -6.54
C LYS A 90 -0.51 11.42 -6.05
N THR A 91 -0.44 10.11 -6.30
CA THR A 91 -1.45 9.15 -5.83
C THR A 91 -1.32 8.89 -4.32
N ILE A 92 -0.09 8.86 -3.79
CA ILE A 92 0.15 8.72 -2.34
C ILE A 92 -0.08 10.03 -1.58
N GLU A 93 0.05 11.20 -2.22
CA GLU A 93 -0.31 12.50 -1.61
C GLU A 93 -1.82 12.66 -1.37
N GLY A 94 -2.67 11.89 -2.08
CA GLY A 94 -4.11 11.82 -1.84
C GLY A 94 -4.53 10.84 -0.74
N GLY A 95 -3.61 10.01 -0.26
CA GLY A 95 -3.77 9.26 0.98
C GLY A 95 -3.32 10.17 2.10
N GLU A 96 -4.25 10.58 2.97
CA GLU A 96 -3.95 11.36 4.18
C GLU A 96 -2.65 10.87 4.83
N VAL A 97 -1.60 11.69 4.74
CA VAL A 97 -0.42 11.52 5.56
C VAL A 97 -0.89 11.81 6.97
N VAL A 98 -1.40 10.80 7.66
CA VAL A 98 -1.42 10.81 9.11
C VAL A 98 0.04 10.72 9.51
N GLU A 99 0.66 11.89 9.63
CA GLU A 99 1.91 12.05 10.32
C GLU A 99 1.67 11.56 11.74
N ILE A 100 1.98 10.28 12.02
CA ILE A 100 2.00 9.77 13.39
C ILE A 100 3.22 10.40 14.05
N ARG A 101 3.06 11.66 14.47
CA ARG A 101 3.83 12.25 15.56
C ARG A 101 3.29 11.69 16.87
N ALA A 102 3.39 10.38 17.07
CA ALA A 102 3.51 9.87 18.42
C ALA A 102 4.95 10.13 18.84
N VAL A 103 5.22 11.40 19.12
CA VAL A 103 6.40 11.84 19.85
C VAL A 103 6.33 11.06 21.14
N SER A 104 7.21 10.06 21.28
CA SER A 104 7.45 9.44 22.56
C SER A 104 8.15 10.49 23.40
N SER A 105 7.35 11.41 23.96
CA SER A 105 7.78 12.23 25.09
C SER A 105 8.09 11.22 26.18
N THR A 106 9.36 10.87 26.30
CA THR A 106 9.89 10.15 27.45
C THR A 106 9.72 11.08 28.64
N SER A 107 8.53 11.06 29.24
CA SER A 107 8.28 11.77 30.49
C SER A 107 9.15 11.10 31.56
N VAL A 108 10.11 11.85 32.11
CA VAL A 108 10.87 11.39 33.27
C VAL A 108 10.08 11.82 34.50
N MET A 109 9.47 10.87 35.19
CA MET A 109 8.85 11.11 36.49
C MET A 109 9.93 10.95 37.57
N VAL A 110 10.22 12.03 38.29
CA VAL A 110 11.14 11.98 39.44
C VAL A 110 10.29 11.95 40.70
N ASN A 111 10.38 10.85 41.45
CA ASN A 111 9.71 10.71 42.74
C ASN A 111 10.72 11.01 43.86
N ALA A 112 10.60 12.17 44.50
CA ALA A 112 11.40 12.50 45.68
C ALA A 112 10.66 11.97 46.92
N CYS A 113 11.29 11.03 47.62
CA CYS A 113 10.71 10.37 48.78
C CYS A 113 11.53 10.76 50.00
N TYR A 114 10.91 11.45 50.95
CA TYR A 114 11.52 11.74 52.24
C TYR A 114 11.11 10.66 53.24
N ASP A 115 12.09 9.94 53.78
CA ASP A 115 11.90 9.06 54.91
C ASP A 115 12.14 9.89 56.19
N LEU A 116 11.05 10.41 56.76
CA LEU A 116 11.10 11.07 58.06
C LEU A 116 11.25 9.98 59.12
N LEU A 117 12.49 9.58 59.40
CA LEU A 117 12.83 8.82 60.60
C LEU A 117 12.62 9.71 61.83
N SER A 118 11.36 9.87 62.23
CA SER A 118 11.01 10.42 63.54
C SER A 118 11.15 9.28 64.55
N GLU A 119 12.24 9.30 65.33
CA GLU A 119 12.42 8.42 66.47
C GLU A 119 11.21 8.53 67.40
N GLY A 120 10.33 7.51 67.43
CA GLY A 120 9.37 7.35 68.52
C GLY A 120 7.95 6.86 68.22
N LEU A 121 7.45 6.78 66.97
CA LEU A 121 6.09 6.26 66.70
C LEU A 121 6.08 5.26 65.53
N GLY A 122 5.55 4.05 65.79
CA GLY A 122 5.58 2.86 64.93
C GLY A 122 4.74 2.89 63.65
N VAL A 123 4.49 4.05 63.05
CA VAL A 123 3.89 4.18 61.71
C VAL A 123 4.56 5.35 60.97
N VAL A 124 5.25 5.05 59.86
CA VAL A 124 5.93 6.05 59.04
C VAL A 124 4.98 6.48 57.91
N PRO A 125 4.46 7.72 57.90
CA PRO A 125 3.66 8.19 56.78
C PRO A 125 4.58 8.49 55.60
N TYR A 126 4.47 7.68 54.55
CA TYR A 126 5.16 7.92 53.29
C TYR A 126 4.37 8.94 52.47
N ALA A 127 4.95 10.12 52.24
CA ALA A 127 4.39 11.12 51.36
C ALA A 127 5.31 11.31 50.14
N CYS A 128 4.81 10.96 48.97
CA CYS A 128 5.47 11.19 47.69
C CYS A 128 4.92 12.44 47.03
N VAL A 129 5.82 13.31 46.57
CA VAL A 129 5.47 14.43 45.69
C VAL A 129 6.21 14.21 44.39
N GLY A 130 5.47 13.87 43.34
CA GLY A 130 6.01 13.68 42.00
C GLY A 130 5.93 14.98 41.19
N LEU A 131 7.07 15.42 40.64
CA LEU A 131 7.13 16.50 39.65
C LEU A 131 7.36 15.86 38.27
N GLY A 132 6.36 15.99 37.39
CA GLY A 132 6.43 15.52 36.01
C GLY A 132 6.75 16.67 35.06
N GLY A 133 7.85 16.56 34.31
CA GLY A 133 8.19 17.48 33.23
C GLY A 133 7.85 16.86 31.88
N ILE A 134 6.98 17.53 31.10
CA ILE A 134 6.74 17.21 29.69
C ILE A 134 7.74 18.03 28.88
N LYS A 135 8.55 17.38 28.04
CA LYS A 135 9.28 18.05 26.97
C LYS A 135 8.57 17.74 25.66
N ASP A 136 7.94 18.75 25.10
CA ASP A 136 7.35 18.71 23.76
C ASP A 136 8.49 18.72 22.72
N ALA A 137 8.40 17.85 21.73
CA ALA A 137 9.25 17.85 20.53
C ALA A 137 8.37 17.76 19.29
#